data_AF-A0A3R7Q5Z7-F1
#
_entry.id   AF-A0A3R7Q5Z7-F1
#
_cell.length_a   1.000
_cell.length_b   1.000
_cell.length_c   1.000
_cell.angle_alpha   90.00
_cell.angle_beta   90.00
_cell.angle_gamma   90.00
#
_symmetry.space_group_name_H-M   'P 1'
#
loop_
_entity.id
_entity.type
_entity.pdbx_description
1 polymer ?
#
loop_
_entity_poly.entity_id
_entity_poly.type
_entity_poly.pdbx_seq_one_letter_code
_entity_poly.pdbx_strand_id
1 'polypeptide(L)'
;MTKKIVIRPKCFTGEQSVAYTNRGHLIPCCYCDSHRTMDDPKFQKLLEQSKVSEHETIEDIIMQPEWLKFEENLRLQKIEDLPWACINTCKVREDSEDVVRKETYYTPDKPKGEKALVRKI
;
A
#
# COMPACT_ATOMS: atom_id res chain seq x y z
N MET A 1 19.89 -15.22 -13.53
CA MET A 1 18.58 -15.67 -13.03
C MET A 1 17.98 -14.54 -12.20
N THR A 2 16.90 -13.93 -12.66
CA THR A 2 16.23 -12.84 -11.92
C THR A 2 15.57 -13.41 -10.66
N LYS A 3 15.88 -12.82 -9.50
CA LYS A 3 15.33 -13.23 -8.20
C LYS A 3 13.80 -13.08 -8.23
N LYS A 4 13.07 -14.16 -7.90
CA LYS A 4 11.59 -14.16 -7.84
C LYS A 4 11.14 -13.10 -6.84
N ILE A 5 10.25 -12.20 -7.27
CA ILE A 5 9.64 -11.20 -6.38
C ILE A 5 8.59 -11.92 -5.53
N VAL A 6 8.67 -11.72 -4.22
CA VAL A 6 7.69 -12.19 -3.24
C VAL A 6 7.20 -10.97 -2.48
N ILE A 7 5.89 -10.90 -2.24
CA ILE A 7 5.28 -9.83 -1.45
C ILE A 7 4.61 -10.39 -0.19
N ARG A 8 4.56 -9.57 0.86
CA ARG A 8 3.78 -9.79 2.08
C ARG A 8 2.80 -8.63 2.23
N PRO A 9 1.58 -8.73 1.66
CA PRO A 9 0.63 -7.61 1.67
C PRO A 9 0.24 -7.21 3.10
N LYS A 10 0.49 -5.94 3.44
CA LYS A 10 0.14 -5.37 4.76
C LYS A 10 -1.38 -5.32 5.01
N CYS A 11 -2.19 -5.33 3.94
CA CYS A 11 -3.63 -5.39 4.02
C CYS A 11 -4.18 -6.72 4.58
N PHE A 12 -3.43 -7.82 4.43
CA PHE A 12 -3.83 -9.12 4.99
C PHE A 12 -3.39 -9.31 6.44
N THR A 13 -2.40 -8.54 6.91
CA THR A 13 -1.93 -8.58 8.30
C THR A 13 -2.65 -7.59 9.21
N GLY A 14 -3.53 -6.75 8.65
CA GLY A 14 -4.20 -5.68 9.38
C GLY A 14 -3.30 -4.48 9.69
N GLU A 15 -2.04 -4.48 9.23
CA GLU A 15 -1.14 -3.32 9.32
C GLU A 15 -1.59 -2.15 8.44
N GLN A 16 -2.47 -2.43 7.48
CA GLN A 16 -3.00 -1.43 6.57
C GLN A 16 -4.47 -1.68 6.25
N SER A 17 -5.23 -0.60 6.18
CA SER A 17 -6.65 -0.62 5.80
C SER A 17 -6.86 -0.02 4.41
N VAL A 18 -8.07 -0.21 3.88
CA VAL A 18 -8.55 0.55 2.72
C VAL A 18 -8.48 2.05 3.01
N ALA A 19 -8.22 2.86 1.98
CA ALA A 19 -8.10 4.30 2.12
C ALA A 19 -9.13 5.01 1.22
N TYR A 20 -9.44 6.24 1.57
CA TYR A 20 -10.35 7.10 0.82
C TYR A 20 -9.61 8.36 0.37
N THR A 21 -9.72 8.68 -0.91
CA THR A 21 -9.01 9.82 -1.51
C THR A 21 -9.83 11.10 -1.43
N ASN A 22 -9.18 12.26 -1.47
CA ASN A 22 -9.86 13.56 -1.59
C ASN A 22 -10.65 13.72 -2.90
N ARG A 23 -10.42 12.85 -3.90
CA ARG A 23 -11.17 12.79 -5.16
C ARG A 23 -12.44 11.94 -5.04
N GLY A 24 -12.74 11.39 -3.87
CA GLY A 24 -13.94 10.62 -3.62
C GLY A 24 -13.87 9.15 -4.04
N HIS A 25 -12.67 8.61 -4.26
CA HIS A 25 -12.48 7.20 -4.59
C HIS A 25 -12.00 6.41 -3.37
N LEU A 26 -12.57 5.23 -3.18
CA LEU A 26 -12.02 4.20 -2.32
C LEU A 26 -10.81 3.56 -3.02
N ILE A 27 -9.74 3.25 -2.29
CA ILE A 27 -8.58 2.56 -2.82
C ILE A 27 -8.12 1.47 -1.86
N PRO A 28 -7.42 0.43 -2.34
CA PRO A 28 -7.09 -0.72 -1.50
C PRO A 28 -6.13 -0.41 -0.34
N CYS A 29 -5.39 0.70 -0.44
CA CYS A 29 -4.32 1.07 0.48
C CYS A 29 -3.86 2.51 0.20
N CYS A 30 -3.48 3.28 1.23
CA CYS A 30 -2.99 4.66 1.03
C CYS A 30 -1.70 4.77 0.19
N TYR A 31 -0.87 3.72 0.14
CA TYR A 31 0.31 3.71 -0.74
C TYR A 31 -0.04 3.73 -2.24
N CYS A 32 -1.28 3.39 -2.60
CA CYS A 32 -1.77 3.50 -3.98
C CYS A 32 -2.10 4.96 -4.37
N ASP A 33 -2.16 5.90 -3.42
CA ASP A 33 -2.42 7.32 -3.68
C ASP A 33 -1.16 8.06 -4.17
N SER A 34 -0.66 7.63 -5.32
CA SER A 34 0.44 8.26 -6.03
C SER A 34 0.16 8.25 -7.52
N HIS A 35 0.61 9.28 -8.24
CA HIS A 35 0.46 9.37 -9.71
C HIS A 35 0.91 8.10 -10.42
N ARG A 36 2.03 7.51 -10.01
CA ARG A 36 2.57 6.29 -10.62
C ARG A 36 1.59 5.10 -10.57
N THR A 37 0.78 5.01 -9.52
CA THR A 37 -0.20 3.93 -9.38
C THR A 37 -1.56 4.34 -9.90
N MET A 38 -2.00 5.55 -9.58
CA MET A 38 -3.28 6.09 -10.02
C MET A 38 -3.36 6.17 -11.55
N ASP A 39 -2.30 6.60 -12.23
CA ASP A 39 -2.32 6.79 -13.68
C ASP A 39 -2.06 5.47 -14.46
N ASP A 40 -1.88 4.35 -13.77
CA ASP A 40 -1.67 3.03 -14.38
C ASP A 40 -2.99 2.52 -15.01
N PRO A 41 -3.02 2.18 -16.32
CA PRO A 41 -4.23 1.71 -16.98
C PRO A 41 -4.86 0.44 -16.39
N LYS A 42 -4.06 -0.44 -15.77
CA LYS A 42 -4.58 -1.63 -15.08
C LYS A 42 -5.27 -1.23 -13.78
N PHE A 43 -4.73 -0.25 -13.07
CA PHE A 43 -5.30 0.23 -11.79
C PHE A 43 -6.52 1.13 -12.00
N GLN A 44 -6.56 1.89 -13.11
CA GLN A 44 -7.72 2.70 -13.50
C GLN A 44 -9.02 1.89 -13.56
N LYS A 45 -8.98 0.64 -14.01
CA LYS A 45 -10.16 -0.25 -14.02
C LYS A 45 -10.76 -0.43 -12.62
N LEU A 46 -9.91 -0.58 -11.60
CA LEU A 46 -10.36 -0.65 -10.21
C LEU A 46 -10.88 0.71 -9.74
N LEU A 47 -10.18 1.80 -10.07
CA LEU A 47 -10.58 3.16 -9.68
C LEU A 47 -11.94 3.57 -10.24
N GLU A 48 -12.24 3.23 -11.49
CA GLU A 48 -13.52 3.49 -12.16
C GLU A 48 -14.70 2.93 -11.36
N GLN A 49 -14.53 1.76 -10.74
CA GLN A 49 -15.57 1.12 -9.91
C GLN A 49 -15.51 1.53 -8.43
N SER A 50 -14.71 2.54 -8.09
CA SER A 50 -14.42 2.89 -6.70
C SER A 50 -14.89 4.29 -6.30
N LYS A 51 -15.65 4.98 -7.15
CA LYS A 51 -16.17 6.30 -6.84
C LYS A 51 -17.32 6.19 -5.84
N VAL A 52 -17.09 6.58 -4.58
CA VAL A 52 -18.05 6.34 -3.50
C VAL A 52 -19.42 6.99 -3.74
N SER A 53 -19.47 8.12 -4.45
CA SER A 53 -20.74 8.78 -4.79
C SER A 53 -21.63 8.02 -5.79
N GLU A 54 -21.11 6.97 -6.41
CA GLU A 54 -21.82 6.16 -7.42
C GLU A 54 -22.38 4.85 -6.84
N HIS A 55 -22.19 4.60 -5.54
CA HIS A 55 -22.63 3.40 -4.84
C HIS A 55 -23.40 3.76 -3.55
N GLU A 56 -24.27 2.86 -3.09
CA GLU A 56 -25.04 3.06 -1.86
C GLU A 56 -24.22 2.71 -0.61
N THR A 57 -23.39 1.67 -0.70
CA THR A 57 -22.57 1.16 0.40
C THR A 57 -21.12 0.95 -0.03
N ILE A 58 -20.21 0.79 0.96
CA ILE A 58 -18.81 0.46 0.68
C ILE A 58 -18.69 -1.00 0.23
N GLU A 59 -19.56 -1.86 0.74
CA GLU A 59 -19.69 -3.26 0.39
C GLU A 59 -19.93 -3.42 -1.13
N ASP A 60 -20.76 -2.56 -1.72
CA ASP A 60 -21.04 -2.56 -3.16
C ASP A 60 -19.80 -2.31 -4.02
N ILE A 61 -18.80 -1.60 -3.49
CA ILE A 61 -17.54 -1.30 -4.16
C ILE A 61 -16.59 -2.49 -4.03
N ILE A 62 -16.34 -2.96 -2.81
CA ILE A 62 -15.34 -4.01 -2.55
C ILE A 62 -15.77 -5.38 -3.09
N MET A 63 -17.07 -5.57 -3.34
CA MET A 63 -17.62 -6.78 -3.99
C MET A 63 -17.62 -6.71 -5.52
N GLN A 64 -17.17 -5.60 -6.14
CA GLN A 64 -17.05 -5.52 -7.59
C GLN A 64 -16.02 -6.51 -8.13
N PRO A 65 -16.20 -7.04 -9.35
CA PRO A 65 -15.27 -7.98 -9.97
C PRO A 65 -13.82 -7.50 -9.98
N GLU A 66 -13.59 -6.21 -10.15
CA GLU A 66 -12.27 -5.57 -10.19
C GLU A 66 -11.56 -5.63 -8.83
N TRP A 67 -12.31 -5.43 -7.74
CA TRP A 67 -11.82 -5.53 -6.37
C TRP A 67 -11.54 -6.98 -5.97
N LEU A 68 -12.46 -7.89 -6.29
CA LEU A 68 -12.28 -9.33 -6.06
C LEU A 68 -11.08 -9.88 -6.84
N LYS A 69 -10.91 -9.45 -8.09
CA LYS A 69 -9.75 -9.82 -8.92
C LYS A 69 -8.46 -9.27 -8.36
N PHE A 70 -8.46 -8.05 -7.82
CA PHE A 70 -7.29 -7.48 -7.16
C PHE A 70 -6.89 -8.29 -5.92
N GLU A 71 -7.86 -8.67 -5.07
CA GLU A 71 -7.64 -9.52 -3.90
C GLU A 71 -7.10 -10.90 -4.30
N GLU A 72 -7.69 -11.52 -5.32
CA GLU A 72 -7.21 -12.80 -5.87
C GLU A 72 -5.75 -12.68 -6.38
N ASN A 73 -5.44 -11.62 -7.14
CA ASN A 73 -4.09 -11.38 -7.65
C ASN A 73 -3.06 -11.21 -6.52
N LEU A 74 -3.44 -10.56 -5.42
CA LEU A 74 -2.60 -10.44 -4.22
C LEU A 74 -2.36 -11.81 -3.58
N ARG A 75 -3.43 -12.58 -3.38
CA ARG A 75 -3.38 -13.90 -2.74
C ARG A 75 -2.54 -14.90 -3.55
N LEU A 76 -2.67 -14.86 -4.87
CA LEU A 76 -1.94 -15.73 -5.81
C LEU A 76 -0.53 -15.21 -6.16
N GLN A 77 -0.12 -14.06 -5.63
CA GLN A 77 1.14 -13.38 -5.96
C GLN A 77 1.37 -13.21 -7.48
N LYS A 78 0.32 -12.79 -8.21
CA LYS A 78 0.42 -12.46 -9.64
C LYS A 78 1.08 -11.09 -9.83
N ILE A 79 2.40 -11.03 -9.57
CA ILE A 79 3.16 -9.77 -9.46
C ILE A 79 2.96 -8.82 -10.65
N GLU A 80 2.85 -9.35 -11.86
CA GLU A 80 2.69 -8.56 -13.10
C GLU A 80 1.33 -7.85 -13.22
N ASP A 81 0.33 -8.31 -12.47
CA ASP A 81 -1.02 -7.75 -12.42
C ASP A 81 -1.29 -6.95 -11.14
N LEU A 82 -0.26 -6.77 -10.30
CA LEU A 82 -0.36 -5.96 -9.10
C LEU A 82 0.06 -4.52 -9.35
N PRO A 83 -0.58 -3.55 -8.67
CA PRO A 83 -0.17 -2.16 -8.72
C PRO A 83 1.28 -2.00 -8.28
N TRP A 84 1.98 -1.05 -8.88
CA TRP A 84 3.38 -0.75 -8.52
C TRP A 84 3.54 -0.47 -7.02
N ALA A 85 2.58 0.24 -6.40
CA ALA A 85 2.60 0.50 -4.96
C ALA A 85 2.67 -0.78 -4.11
N CYS A 86 1.95 -1.84 -4.49
CA CYS A 86 1.98 -3.12 -3.78
C CYS A 86 3.37 -3.75 -3.86
N ILE A 87 3.98 -3.74 -5.06
CA ILE A 87 5.32 -4.28 -5.27
C ILE A 87 6.37 -3.45 -4.53
N ASN A 88 6.28 -2.12 -4.58
CA ASN A 88 7.27 -1.27 -3.94
C ASN A 88 7.22 -1.32 -2.41
N THR A 89 6.02 -1.39 -1.85
CA THR A 89 5.81 -1.28 -0.40
C THR A 89 5.84 -2.64 0.29
N CYS A 90 5.22 -3.66 -0.33
CA CYS A 90 5.02 -4.95 0.32
C CYS A 90 6.01 -6.03 -0.15
N LYS A 91 6.95 -5.71 -1.05
CA LYS A 91 8.01 -6.66 -1.44
C LYS A 91 8.86 -7.04 -0.24
N VAL A 92 9.03 -8.33 -0.06
CA VAL A 92 9.96 -8.89 0.92
C VAL A 92 11.37 -8.60 0.42
N ARG A 93 12.13 -7.84 1.21
CA ARG A 93 13.56 -7.57 1.01
C ARG A 93 14.37 -8.33 2.06
N GLU A 94 15.65 -8.55 1.81
CA GLU A 94 16.55 -8.99 2.88
C GLU A 94 16.71 -7.85 3.89
N ASP A 95 16.89 -8.16 5.18
CA ASP A 95 16.96 -7.16 6.26
C ASP A 95 18.05 -6.10 6.02
N SER A 96 19.10 -6.44 5.28
CA SER A 96 20.18 -5.53 4.87
C SER A 96 19.74 -4.50 3.80
N GLU A 97 18.66 -4.78 3.08
CA GLU A 97 18.14 -3.97 1.97
C GLU A 97 16.79 -3.31 2.29
N ASP A 98 16.17 -3.65 3.43
CA ASP A 98 14.87 -3.08 3.76
C ASP A 98 14.98 -1.64 4.29
N VAL A 99 14.12 -0.78 3.78
CA VAL A 99 14.14 0.65 4.10
C VAL A 99 13.38 0.84 5.41
N VAL A 100 14.05 0.55 6.53
CA VAL A 100 13.46 0.75 7.86
C VAL A 100 13.32 2.24 8.14
N ARG A 101 12.11 2.67 8.49
CA ARG A 101 11.83 4.04 8.94
C ARG A 101 12.69 4.35 10.17
N LYS A 102 13.60 5.31 10.03
CA LYS A 102 14.40 5.83 11.16
C LYS A 102 13.66 7.01 11.77
N GLU A 103 13.17 6.83 12.99
CA GLU A 103 12.52 7.91 13.73
C GLU A 103 13.54 8.63 14.60
N THR A 104 13.53 9.96 14.55
CA THR A 104 14.35 10.80 15.43
C THR A 104 13.40 11.67 16.24
N TYR A 105 13.48 11.56 17.56
CA TYR A 105 12.63 12.28 18.48
C TYR A 105 13.39 13.48 19.04
N TYR A 106 12.79 14.67 18.97
CA TYR A 106 13.31 15.87 19.63
C TYR A 106 12.65 15.99 21.01
N THR A 107 13.43 15.74 22.07
CA THR A 107 13.01 16.05 23.43
C THR A 107 13.44 17.48 23.77
N PRO A 108 12.55 18.32 24.35
CA PRO A 108 12.86 19.72 24.66
C PRO A 108 14.14 19.91 25.50
N ASP A 109 14.47 18.93 26.34
CA ASP A 109 15.53 19.02 27.35
C ASP A 109 16.92 18.58 26.86
N LYS A 110 17.08 18.25 25.55
CA LYS A 110 18.38 17.84 25.01
C LYS A 110 18.97 18.88 24.05
N PRO A 111 20.24 19.30 24.23
CA PRO A 111 20.89 20.26 23.35
C PRO A 111 21.00 19.71 21.92
N LYS A 112 20.86 20.61 20.93
CA LYS A 112 21.00 20.31 19.51
C LYS A 112 22.32 19.56 19.25
N GLY A 113 22.23 18.29 18.85
CA GLY A 113 23.39 17.50 18.39
C GLY A 113 23.50 16.08 18.95
N GLU A 114 22.74 15.72 19.99
CA GLU A 114 22.83 14.39 20.57
C GLU A 114 21.83 13.42 19.89
N LYS A 115 22.36 12.40 19.18
CA LYS A 115 21.53 11.37 18.54
C LYS A 115 20.77 10.58 19.61
N ALA A 116 19.45 10.68 19.64
CA ALA A 116 18.62 9.84 20.49
C ALA A 116 18.76 8.36 20.09
N LEU A 117 18.88 7.49 21.10
CA LEU A 117 19.07 6.06 20.95
C LEU A 117 17.97 5.45 20.07
N VAL A 118 18.37 4.71 19.05
CA VAL A 118 17.48 3.89 18.23
C VAL A 118 16.92 2.77 19.12
N ARG A 119 15.65 2.85 19.52
CA ARG A 119 14.95 1.70 20.10
C ARG A 119 14.65 0.74 18.95
N LYS A 120 15.33 -0.41 18.95
CA LYS A 120 14.93 -1.57 18.14
C LYS A 120 13.61 -2.09 18.70
N ILE A 121 12.60 -2.19 17.84
CA ILE A 121 11.37 -2.96 18.08
C ILE A 121 11.66 -4.40 17.66
#